data_AF-A0A0Q7L6R4-F1
#
_entry.id   AF-A0A0Q7L6R4-F1
#
_cell.length_a   1.000
_cell.length_b   1.000
_cell.length_c   1.000
_cell.angle_alpha   90.00
_cell.angle_beta   90.00
_cell.angle_gamma   90.00
#
_symmetry.space_group_name_H-M   'P 1'
#
loop_
_entity.id
_entity.type
_entity.pdbx_description
1 polymer ?
#
loop_
_entity_poly.entity_id
_entity_poly.type
_entity_poly.pdbx_seq_one_letter_code
_entity_poly.pdbx_strand_id
1 'polypeptide(L)'
;MAELAGAAELDLQGRRLVVSGTLDGSKVKAFIEHLGSGAVRTVVFEDSFGGTAEAAGAYADAIRESGVQTEARGHCMAACAYAFLAGKTHRFADGLQVNGILLPVAARPAAAELAVRWRGEEARKTLADFTPAPGTTDAARPMEATAPAPRDNWQPDHGVLFTASPTLFGRVYNTYYCDGTQGRDFSKCERLSDADPYKLGVLTE
;
A
#
# COMPACT_ATOMS: atom_id res chain seq x y z
N MET A 1 -15.50 -18.51 5.05
CA MET A 1 -15.42 -17.91 6.40
C MET A 1 -14.50 -16.72 6.24
N ALA A 2 -15.00 -15.50 6.43
CA ALA A 2 -14.17 -14.30 6.34
C ALA A 2 -13.34 -14.21 7.62
N GLU A 3 -12.04 -14.44 7.51
CA GLU A 3 -11.11 -14.05 8.56
C GLU A 3 -11.19 -12.52 8.68
N LEU A 4 -11.69 -12.04 9.82
CA LEU A 4 -11.40 -10.69 10.26
C LEU A 4 -9.89 -10.62 10.36
N ALA A 5 -9.24 -9.94 9.42
CA ALA A 5 -7.79 -9.77 9.46
C ALA A 5 -7.43 -9.20 10.84
N GLY A 6 -6.65 -9.95 11.62
CA GLY A 6 -6.18 -9.51 12.91
C GLY A 6 -5.33 -8.25 12.81
N ALA A 7 -4.98 -7.67 13.95
CA ALA A 7 -3.93 -6.66 14.02
C ALA A 7 -2.64 -7.19 13.36
N ALA A 8 -1.75 -6.30 12.94
CA ALA A 8 -0.52 -6.72 12.28
C ALA A 8 0.26 -7.76 13.11
N GLU A 9 0.78 -8.76 12.42
CA GLU A 9 1.71 -9.74 12.99
C GLU A 9 3.08 -9.59 12.32
N LEU A 10 4.14 -9.82 13.10
CA LEU A 10 5.53 -9.70 12.65
C LEU A 10 6.23 -11.02 12.94
N ASP A 11 6.79 -11.65 11.90
CA ASP A 11 7.55 -12.88 12.01
C ASP A 11 8.92 -12.75 11.32
N LEU A 12 9.98 -12.95 12.10
CA LEU A 12 11.36 -12.83 11.60
C LEU A 12 11.86 -14.18 11.09
N GLN A 13 11.91 -14.32 9.76
CA GLN A 13 12.36 -15.50 9.05
C GLN A 13 13.76 -15.28 8.46
N GLY A 14 14.79 -15.43 9.30
CA GLY A 14 16.18 -15.20 8.92
C GLY A 14 16.44 -13.74 8.55
N ARG A 15 16.61 -13.45 7.25
CA ARG A 15 16.79 -12.08 6.72
C ARG A 15 15.50 -11.45 6.21
N ARG A 16 14.37 -12.12 6.38
CA ARG A 16 13.06 -11.68 5.92
C ARG A 16 12.21 -11.35 7.14
N LEU A 17 11.57 -10.19 7.13
CA LEU A 17 10.53 -9.86 8.12
C LEU A 17 9.19 -10.01 7.42
N VAL A 18 8.42 -11.03 7.81
CA VAL A 18 7.07 -11.26 7.29
C VAL A 18 6.08 -10.42 8.11
N VAL A 19 5.21 -9.72 7.41
CA VAL A 19 4.20 -8.82 7.96
C VAL A 19 2.85 -9.23 7.39
N SER A 20 1.93 -9.65 8.24
CA SER A 20 0.59 -10.07 7.85
C SER A 20 -0.47 -9.31 8.64
N GLY A 21 -1.73 -9.41 8.20
CA GLY A 21 -2.85 -8.75 8.87
C GLY A 21 -2.90 -7.24 8.64
N THR A 22 -3.59 -6.54 9.54
CA THR A 22 -3.93 -5.12 9.36
C THR A 22 -2.83 -4.20 9.88
N LEU A 23 -2.28 -3.34 9.01
CA LEU A 23 -1.32 -2.29 9.40
C LEU A 23 -2.05 -1.15 10.13
N ASP A 24 -2.52 -1.41 11.35
CA ASP A 24 -3.26 -0.48 12.20
C ASP A 24 -2.38 0.48 13.02
N GLY A 25 -1.06 0.39 12.84
CA GLY A 25 -0.07 1.21 13.54
C GLY A 25 0.42 0.61 14.87
N SER A 26 -0.28 -0.38 15.44
CA SER A 26 0.04 -0.94 16.76
C SER A 26 1.41 -1.63 16.83
N LYS A 27 1.93 -2.11 15.69
CA LYS A 27 3.23 -2.79 15.59
C LYS A 27 4.35 -1.94 15.01
N VAL A 28 4.13 -0.65 14.71
CA VAL A 28 5.13 0.23 14.07
C VAL A 28 6.44 0.25 14.86
N LYS A 29 6.37 0.37 16.19
CA LYS A 29 7.57 0.40 17.04
C LYS A 29 8.40 -0.88 16.92
N ALA A 30 7.75 -2.05 17.07
CA ALA A 30 8.42 -3.34 16.96
C ALA A 30 8.99 -3.57 15.54
N PHE A 31 8.26 -3.12 14.52
CA PHE A 31 8.73 -3.16 13.13
C PHE A 31 10.02 -2.33 12.94
N ILE A 32 10.05 -1.10 13.46
CA ILE A 32 11.25 -0.25 13.44
C ILE A 32 12.42 -0.92 14.17
N GLU A 33 12.17 -1.54 15.33
CA GLU A 33 13.21 -2.27 16.07
C GLU A 33 13.80 -3.43 15.26
N HIS A 34 12.97 -4.20 14.55
CA HIS A 34 13.44 -5.26 13.67
C HIS A 34 14.29 -4.73 12.51
N LEU A 35 13.87 -3.64 11.86
CA LEU A 35 14.64 -3.04 10.77
C LEU A 35 15.95 -2.40 11.26
N GLY A 36 15.92 -1.73 12.41
CA GLY A 36 17.07 -1.09 13.05
C GLY A 36 18.16 -2.07 13.48
N SER A 37 17.85 -3.36 13.63
CA SER A 37 18.86 -4.41 13.86
C SER A 37 19.84 -4.59 12.70
N GLY A 38 19.48 -4.14 11.48
CA GLY A 38 20.26 -4.35 10.25
C GLY A 38 20.27 -5.80 9.73
N ALA A 39 19.58 -6.73 10.40
CA ALA A 39 19.52 -8.13 9.97
C ALA A 39 18.56 -8.36 8.79
N VAL A 40 17.49 -7.56 8.74
CA VAL A 40 16.44 -7.66 7.72
C VAL A 40 16.94 -7.09 6.39
N ARG A 41 16.75 -7.85 5.30
CA ARG A 41 17.02 -7.40 3.93
C ARG A 41 15.76 -7.21 3.12
N THR A 42 14.70 -7.94 3.46
CA THR A 42 13.43 -7.93 2.75
C THR A 42 12.28 -7.93 3.74
N VAL A 43 11.37 -6.98 3.59
CA VAL A 43 10.06 -7.00 4.24
C VAL A 43 9.09 -7.70 3.31
N VAL A 44 8.44 -8.75 3.78
CA VAL A 44 7.46 -9.52 3.01
C VAL A 44 6.09 -9.20 3.57
N PHE A 45 5.24 -8.56 2.77
CA PHE A 45 3.84 -8.40 3.11
C PHE A 45 3.06 -9.62 2.64
N GLU A 46 2.52 -10.39 3.58
CA GLU A 46 1.76 -11.61 3.33
C GLU A 46 0.31 -11.40 3.75
N ASP A 47 -0.59 -11.33 2.76
CA ASP A 47 -2.03 -11.12 2.97
C ASP A 47 -2.30 -10.01 4.03
N SER A 48 -1.78 -8.82 3.74
CA SER A 48 -1.88 -7.65 4.59
C SER A 48 -2.87 -6.63 4.01
N PHE A 49 -3.84 -6.23 4.82
CA PHE A 49 -5.04 -5.52 4.38
C PHE A 49 -5.27 -4.24 5.19
N GLY A 50 -5.89 -3.23 4.58
CA GLY A 50 -6.42 -2.09 5.31
C GLY A 50 -5.35 -1.21 5.95
N GLY A 51 -5.61 -0.74 7.17
CA GLY A 51 -4.78 0.24 7.88
C GLY A 51 -5.18 1.69 7.59
N THR A 52 -4.52 2.64 8.24
CA THR A 52 -4.73 4.08 8.04
C THR A 52 -3.61 4.67 7.18
N ALA A 53 -3.84 5.87 6.61
CA ALA A 53 -2.81 6.60 5.87
C ALA A 53 -1.59 6.91 6.76
N GLU A 54 -1.81 7.23 8.03
CA GLU A 54 -0.74 7.52 9.00
C GLU A 54 0.10 6.27 9.29
N ALA A 55 -0.55 5.11 9.48
CA ALA A 55 0.16 3.86 9.66
C ALA A 55 0.98 3.53 8.41
N ALA A 56 0.40 3.67 7.22
CA ALA A 56 1.09 3.49 5.95
C ALA A 56 2.35 4.36 5.86
N GLY A 57 2.24 5.63 6.25
CA GLY A 57 3.35 6.58 6.27
C GLY A 57 4.46 6.15 7.22
N ALA A 58 4.10 5.75 8.44
CA ALA A 58 5.06 5.31 9.45
C ALA A 58 5.83 4.04 9.03
N TYR A 59 5.15 3.03 8.48
CA TYR A 59 5.82 1.84 7.94
C TYR A 59 6.70 2.19 6.73
N ALA A 60 6.20 3.03 5.83
CA ALA A 60 6.93 3.45 4.64
C ALA A 60 8.21 4.22 4.98
N ASP A 61 8.17 5.14 5.94
CA ASP A 61 9.35 5.90 6.35
C ASP A 61 10.42 4.99 6.97
N ALA A 62 10.02 4.05 7.85
CA ALA A 62 10.94 3.05 8.40
C ALA A 62 11.60 2.17 7.32
N ILE A 63 10.86 1.78 6.28
CA ILE A 63 11.39 0.99 5.16
C ILE A 63 12.39 1.81 4.33
N ARG A 64 12.09 3.09 4.04
CA ARG A 64 13.02 3.98 3.31
C ARG A 64 14.31 4.20 4.09
N GLU A 65 14.19 4.48 5.38
CA GLU A 65 15.34 4.72 6.27
C GLU A 65 16.26 3.50 6.37
N SER A 66 15.68 2.30 6.41
CA SER A 66 16.46 1.05 6.46
C SER A 66 17.01 0.60 5.11
N GLY A 67 16.42 1.06 4.00
CA GLY A 67 16.86 0.72 2.64
C GLY A 67 16.63 -0.75 2.25
N VAL A 68 15.69 -1.43 2.91
CA VAL A 68 15.32 -2.82 2.63
C VAL A 68 14.51 -2.97 1.34
N GLN A 69 14.47 -4.18 0.79
CA GLN A 69 13.56 -4.54 -0.29
C GLN A 69 12.17 -4.86 0.25
N THR A 70 11.16 -4.77 -0.59
CA THR A 70 9.79 -5.20 -0.25
C THR A 70 9.30 -6.26 -1.22
N GLU A 71 8.53 -7.20 -0.70
CA GLU A 71 7.94 -8.29 -1.46
C GLU A 71 6.47 -8.45 -1.05
N ALA A 72 5.57 -8.55 -2.03
CA ALA A 72 4.15 -8.81 -1.76
C ALA A 72 3.81 -10.27 -2.11
N ARG A 73 3.28 -11.01 -1.14
CA ARG A 73 2.80 -12.39 -1.26
C ARG A 73 1.31 -12.44 -0.96
N GLY A 74 0.52 -12.95 -1.89
CA GLY A 74 -0.93 -12.83 -1.80
C GLY A 74 -1.34 -11.37 -1.98
N HIS A 75 -2.15 -10.83 -1.07
CA HIS A 75 -2.71 -9.49 -1.21
C HIS A 75 -2.05 -8.46 -0.30
N CYS A 76 -1.76 -7.28 -0.83
CA CYS A 76 -1.20 -6.15 -0.10
C CYS A 76 -2.01 -4.89 -0.40
N MET A 77 -2.95 -4.56 0.47
CA MET A 77 -4.02 -3.61 0.17
C MET A 77 -3.94 -2.39 1.10
N ALA A 78 -4.26 -1.22 0.56
CA ALA A 78 -4.34 0.03 1.31
C ALA A 78 -3.00 0.44 1.96
N ALA A 79 -2.88 0.46 3.29
CA ALA A 79 -1.65 0.90 3.94
C ALA A 79 -0.46 0.02 3.58
N CYS A 80 -0.71 -1.28 3.39
CA CYS A 80 0.31 -2.21 2.95
C CYS A 80 0.91 -1.79 1.61
N ALA A 81 0.08 -1.37 0.66
CA ALA A 81 0.51 -1.03 -0.68
C ALA A 81 1.51 0.15 -0.69
N TYR A 82 1.26 1.16 0.15
CA TYR A 82 2.16 2.29 0.29
C TYR A 82 3.44 1.95 1.05
N ALA A 83 3.36 1.10 2.07
CA ALA A 83 4.55 0.58 2.75
C ALA A 83 5.40 -0.28 1.80
N PHE A 84 4.76 -1.06 0.92
CA PHE A 84 5.41 -1.85 -0.11
C PHE A 84 6.18 -0.96 -1.11
N LEU A 85 5.58 0.13 -1.61
CA LEU A 85 6.24 1.06 -2.54
C LEU A 85 7.47 1.77 -1.94
N ALA A 86 7.64 1.73 -0.61
CA ALA A 86 8.74 2.37 0.09
C ALA A 86 10.06 1.60 0.01
N GLY A 87 10.01 0.33 -0.43
CA GLY A 87 11.18 -0.52 -0.59
C GLY A 87 12.18 0.03 -1.60
N LYS A 88 13.46 -0.25 -1.37
CA LYS A 88 14.53 0.08 -2.34
C LYS A 88 14.28 -0.57 -3.70
N THR A 89 13.81 -1.81 -3.66
CA THR A 89 13.21 -2.53 -4.77
C THR A 89 11.96 -3.22 -4.25
N HIS A 90 10.98 -3.39 -5.14
CA HIS A 90 9.68 -3.90 -4.79
C HIS A 90 9.21 -4.88 -5.88
N ARG A 91 8.84 -6.09 -5.45
CA ARG A 91 8.46 -7.20 -6.33
C ARG A 91 7.30 -8.02 -5.80
N PHE A 92 6.68 -8.81 -6.68
CA PHE A 92 5.79 -9.88 -6.23
C PHE A 92 6.57 -11.12 -5.82
N ALA A 93 6.07 -11.85 -4.82
CA ALA A 93 6.64 -13.12 -4.41
C ALA A 93 6.51 -14.18 -5.51
N ASP A 94 7.51 -15.05 -5.59
CA ASP A 94 7.45 -16.24 -6.43
C ASP A 94 6.41 -17.26 -5.94
N GLY A 95 6.01 -18.18 -6.83
CA GLY A 95 5.04 -19.24 -6.53
C GLY A 95 3.78 -19.22 -7.40
N LEU A 96 2.87 -20.14 -7.09
CA LEU A 96 1.64 -20.39 -7.85
C LEU A 96 0.41 -19.62 -7.32
N GLN A 97 0.58 -18.76 -6.32
CA GLN A 97 -0.48 -17.85 -5.91
C GLN A 97 -0.57 -16.63 -6.85
N VAL A 98 -1.79 -16.10 -6.93
CA VAL A 98 -2.02 -14.76 -7.46
C VAL A 98 -1.53 -13.76 -6.41
N ASN A 99 -0.74 -12.78 -6.84
CA ASN A 99 -0.39 -11.66 -5.99
C ASN A 99 -1.11 -10.40 -6.45
N GLY A 100 -1.47 -9.52 -5.51
CA GLY A 100 -2.19 -8.29 -5.79
C GLY A 100 -1.82 -7.15 -4.84
N ILE A 101 -1.70 -5.94 -5.39
CA ILE A 101 -1.51 -4.70 -4.62
C ILE A 101 -2.58 -3.69 -5.02
N LEU A 102 -3.38 -3.21 -4.07
CA LEU A 102 -4.33 -2.11 -4.29
C LEU A 102 -3.82 -0.85 -3.61
N LEU A 103 -3.49 0.14 -4.44
CA LEU A 103 -3.06 1.48 -4.02
C LEU A 103 -4.28 2.40 -3.98
N PRO A 104 -4.71 2.87 -2.80
CA PRO A 104 -5.79 3.82 -2.69
C PRO A 104 -5.51 5.12 -3.45
N VAL A 105 -6.55 5.71 -4.03
CA VAL A 105 -6.45 7.02 -4.69
C VAL A 105 -7.63 7.89 -4.27
N ALA A 106 -7.41 9.17 -3.99
CA ALA A 106 -8.51 10.07 -3.60
C ALA A 106 -9.52 10.28 -4.76
N ALA A 107 -9.04 10.18 -6.00
CA ALA A 107 -9.84 10.27 -7.21
C ALA A 107 -9.22 9.39 -8.31
N ARG A 108 -10.04 9.01 -9.31
CA ARG A 108 -9.58 8.23 -10.46
C ARG A 108 -8.40 8.95 -11.15
N PRO A 109 -7.21 8.34 -11.22
CA PRO A 109 -6.07 8.96 -11.89
C PRO A 109 -6.28 8.97 -13.40
N ALA A 110 -5.80 10.03 -14.05
CA ALA A 110 -5.66 10.04 -15.50
C ALA A 110 -4.55 9.08 -15.95
N ALA A 111 -4.61 8.59 -17.19
CA ALA A 111 -3.61 7.65 -17.72
C ALA A 111 -2.17 8.20 -17.66
N ALA A 112 -1.99 9.51 -17.89
CA ALA A 112 -0.69 10.17 -17.82
C ALA A 112 -0.14 10.25 -16.37
N GLU A 113 -1.00 10.34 -15.37
CA GLU A 113 -0.61 10.43 -13.95
C GLU A 113 -0.10 9.09 -13.43
N LEU A 114 -0.71 7.99 -13.88
CA LEU A 114 -0.32 6.63 -13.46
C LEU A 114 1.18 6.34 -13.66
N ALA A 115 1.80 6.93 -14.69
CA ALA A 115 3.19 6.64 -15.05
C ALA A 115 4.23 7.15 -14.04
N VAL A 116 3.89 8.21 -13.30
CA VAL A 116 4.81 8.89 -12.37
C VAL A 116 4.42 8.69 -10.91
N ARG A 117 3.13 8.48 -10.63
CA ARG A 117 2.54 8.55 -9.29
C ARG A 117 3.15 7.59 -8.27
N TRP A 118 3.65 6.44 -8.69
CA TRP A 118 4.09 5.37 -7.79
C TRP A 118 5.59 5.38 -7.51
N ARG A 119 6.33 6.30 -8.15
CA ARG A 119 7.79 6.32 -8.09
C ARG A 119 8.28 7.22 -6.95
N GLY A 120 8.95 6.62 -5.98
CA GLY A 120 9.71 7.35 -4.95
C GLY A 120 8.90 8.45 -4.26
N GLU A 121 9.32 9.70 -4.43
CA GLU A 121 8.72 10.86 -3.77
C GLU A 121 7.27 11.13 -4.20
N GLU A 122 6.88 10.77 -5.44
CA GLU A 122 5.48 10.95 -5.89
C GLU A 122 4.52 10.01 -5.16
N ALA A 123 4.97 8.81 -4.79
CA ALA A 123 4.19 7.90 -3.97
C ALA A 123 4.01 8.46 -2.55
N ARG A 124 5.06 9.11 -2.01
CA ARG A 124 5.00 9.79 -0.72
C ARG A 124 4.04 10.98 -0.74
N LYS A 125 4.08 11.81 -1.79
CA LYS A 125 3.13 12.91 -1.99
C LYS A 125 1.70 12.41 -2.10
N THR A 126 1.47 11.36 -2.90
CA THR A 126 0.14 10.77 -3.04
C THR A 126 -0.39 10.25 -1.71
N LEU A 127 0.47 9.63 -0.89
CA LEU A 127 0.07 9.22 0.46
C LEU A 127 -0.27 10.42 1.35
N ALA A 128 0.52 11.49 1.25
CA ALA A 128 0.30 12.71 2.03
C ALA A 128 -1.02 13.41 1.68
N ASP A 129 -1.58 13.22 0.49
CA ASP A 129 -2.91 13.73 0.11
C ASP A 129 -4.05 13.20 1.02
N PHE A 130 -3.81 12.08 1.72
CA PHE A 130 -4.77 11.48 2.65
C PHE A 130 -4.61 11.93 4.10
N THR A 131 -3.46 12.50 4.47
CA THR A 131 -3.23 12.98 5.83
C THR A 131 -3.49 14.49 5.91
N PRO A 132 -4.36 14.98 6.79
CA PRO A 132 -4.53 16.41 6.98
C PRO A 132 -3.21 17.04 7.44
N ALA A 133 -2.83 18.18 6.85
CA ALA A 133 -1.58 18.85 7.18
C ALA A 133 -1.48 19.16 8.69
N PRO A 134 -0.36 18.82 9.36
CA PRO A 134 -0.16 19.12 10.77
C PRO A 134 -0.08 20.65 10.94
N GLY A 135 -1.16 21.25 11.43
CA GLY A 135 -1.30 22.71 11.56
C GLY A 135 -2.70 23.26 11.30
N THR A 136 -3.64 22.45 10.82
CA THR A 136 -5.08 22.80 10.80
C THR A 136 -5.81 22.26 12.03
N THR A 137 -5.19 22.36 13.21
CA THR A 137 -5.96 22.53 14.44
C THR A 137 -6.44 23.98 14.45
N ASP A 138 -7.73 24.18 14.19
CA ASP A 138 -8.43 25.45 14.38
C ASP A 138 -8.08 26.03 15.76
N ALA A 139 -7.14 26.97 15.76
CA ALA A 139 -6.95 27.87 16.88
C ALA A 139 -8.16 28.80 16.92
N ALA A 140 -9.11 28.46 17.79
CA ALA A 140 -10.11 29.35 18.40
C ALA A 140 -10.47 30.61 17.56
N ARG A 141 -11.39 30.45 16.60
CA ARG A 141 -12.24 31.56 16.12
C ARG A 141 -13.68 31.30 16.52
N PRO A 142 -14.42 32.32 17.00
CA PRO A 142 -15.78 32.13 17.48
C PRO A 142 -16.72 31.77 16.33
N MET A 143 -17.53 30.74 16.58
CA MET A 143 -18.68 30.23 15.81
C MET A 143 -19.18 31.15 14.68
N GLU A 144 -18.91 30.76 13.43
CA GLU A 144 -19.81 30.99 12.30
C GLU A 144 -19.63 29.84 11.29
N ALA A 145 -20.75 29.17 10.97
CA ALA A 145 -20.97 28.17 9.93
C ALA A 145 -19.95 27.01 9.83
N THR A 146 -20.33 25.87 10.41
CA THR A 146 -19.72 24.54 10.28
C THR A 146 -19.30 24.21 8.84
N ALA A 147 -18.02 24.46 8.50
CA ALA A 147 -17.37 23.72 7.43
C ALA A 147 -17.22 22.27 7.92
N PRO A 148 -17.58 21.25 7.12
CA PRO A 148 -17.32 19.86 7.52
C PRO A 148 -15.82 19.69 7.73
N ALA A 149 -15.45 19.01 8.82
CA ALA A 149 -14.08 18.55 9.04
C ALA A 149 -13.54 17.95 7.73
N PRO A 150 -12.26 18.17 7.36
CA PRO A 150 -11.69 17.58 6.16
C PRO A 150 -12.00 16.09 6.19
N ARG A 151 -12.85 15.66 5.25
CA ARG A 151 -13.28 14.27 5.19
C ARG A 151 -12.02 13.43 5.02
N ASP A 152 -11.89 12.41 5.86
CA ASP A 152 -10.89 11.38 5.64
C ASP A 152 -11.18 10.77 4.25
N ASN A 153 -10.36 11.16 3.27
CA ASN A 153 -10.50 10.72 1.88
C ASN A 153 -9.88 9.33 1.68
N TRP A 154 -9.34 8.72 2.75
CA TRP A 154 -8.80 7.39 2.72
C TRP A 154 -9.90 6.35 2.51
N GLN A 155 -9.92 5.77 1.32
CA GLN A 155 -10.85 4.72 0.95
C GLN A 155 -10.08 3.46 0.57
N PRO A 156 -9.93 2.49 1.50
CA PRO A 156 -9.09 1.29 1.30
C PRO A 156 -9.44 0.45 0.07
N ASP A 157 -10.71 0.47 -0.36
CA ASP A 157 -11.22 -0.33 -1.48
C ASP A 157 -11.32 0.48 -2.80
N HIS A 158 -10.96 1.76 -2.78
CA HIS A 158 -11.00 2.68 -3.91
C HIS A 158 -9.59 3.00 -4.38
N GLY A 159 -9.19 2.47 -5.53
CA GLY A 159 -7.76 2.42 -5.85
C GLY A 159 -7.42 1.89 -7.23
N VAL A 160 -6.11 1.83 -7.47
CA VAL A 160 -5.53 1.14 -8.62
C VAL A 160 -4.97 -0.21 -8.14
N LEU A 161 -5.51 -1.30 -8.69
CA LEU A 161 -5.13 -2.65 -8.37
C LEU A 161 -4.14 -3.18 -9.41
N PHE A 162 -2.99 -3.64 -8.96
CA PHE A 162 -1.97 -4.32 -9.76
C PHE A 162 -1.97 -5.79 -9.38
N THR A 163 -2.05 -6.68 -10.36
CA THR A 163 -2.10 -8.13 -10.12
C THR A 163 -1.05 -8.86 -10.93
N ALA A 164 -0.57 -9.98 -10.40
CA ALA A 164 0.25 -10.94 -11.11
C ALA A 164 -0.34 -12.33 -10.94
N SER A 165 -0.89 -12.88 -12.03
CA SER A 165 -1.46 -14.23 -12.07
C SER A 165 -0.48 -15.20 -12.71
N PRO A 166 -0.21 -16.37 -12.08
CA PRO A 166 0.64 -17.39 -12.67
C PRO A 166 -0.06 -18.08 -13.83
N THR A 167 0.71 -18.42 -14.86
CA THR A 167 0.29 -19.18 -16.04
C THR A 167 1.35 -20.21 -16.38
N LEU A 168 1.05 -21.11 -17.33
CA LEU A 168 2.03 -22.10 -17.81
C LEU A 168 3.25 -21.47 -18.52
N PHE A 169 3.17 -20.19 -18.91
CA PHE A 169 4.21 -19.48 -19.65
C PHE A 169 4.84 -18.31 -18.87
N GLY A 170 4.67 -18.30 -17.54
CA GLY A 170 5.15 -17.22 -16.67
C GLY A 170 3.99 -16.49 -16.02
N ARG A 171 4.16 -15.19 -15.74
CA ARG A 171 3.15 -14.37 -15.07
C ARG A 171 2.48 -13.42 -16.06
N VAL A 172 1.17 -13.28 -15.92
CA VAL A 172 0.41 -12.22 -16.59
C VAL A 172 0.13 -11.13 -15.58
N TYR A 173 0.52 -9.92 -15.94
CA TYR A 173 0.30 -8.72 -15.14
C TYR A 173 -0.90 -7.97 -15.67
N ASN A 174 -1.81 -7.60 -14.79
CA ASN A 174 -2.96 -6.78 -15.15
C ASN A 174 -3.13 -5.66 -14.12
N THR A 175 -3.63 -4.53 -14.61
CA THR A 175 -3.92 -3.37 -13.77
C THR A 175 -5.37 -2.97 -13.96
N TYR A 176 -6.02 -2.66 -12.85
CA TYR A 176 -7.43 -2.32 -12.78
C TYR A 176 -7.65 -1.06 -11.97
N TYR A 177 -8.71 -0.34 -12.29
CA TYR A 177 -9.25 0.72 -11.46
C TYR A 177 -10.48 0.18 -10.72
N CYS A 178 -10.46 0.32 -9.40
CA CYS A 178 -11.51 -0.10 -8.49
C CYS A 178 -12.17 1.16 -7.92
N ASP A 179 -13.47 1.37 -8.19
CA ASP A 179 -14.19 2.58 -7.75
C ASP A 179 -14.68 2.51 -6.29
N GLY A 180 -14.48 1.37 -5.64
CA GLY A 180 -14.86 1.10 -4.24
C GLY A 180 -16.24 0.44 -4.11
N THR A 181 -17.08 0.50 -5.13
CA THR A 181 -18.44 -0.09 -5.09
C THR A 181 -18.42 -1.61 -5.14
N GLN A 182 -17.33 -2.19 -5.65
CA GLN A 182 -17.15 -3.64 -5.75
C GLN A 182 -16.80 -4.31 -4.42
N GLY A 183 -16.46 -3.54 -3.38
CA GLY A 183 -15.89 -4.06 -2.14
C GLY A 183 -14.63 -4.88 -2.42
N ARG A 184 -14.59 -6.12 -1.93
CA ARG A 184 -13.46 -7.06 -2.09
C ARG A 184 -13.52 -7.93 -3.35
N ASP A 185 -14.57 -7.78 -4.17
CA ASP A 185 -14.68 -8.52 -5.43
C ASP A 185 -13.97 -7.76 -6.56
N PHE A 186 -12.65 -7.90 -6.59
CA PHE A 186 -11.81 -7.18 -7.55
C PHE A 186 -12.00 -7.62 -9.00
N SER A 187 -12.71 -8.72 -9.25
CA SER A 187 -13.07 -9.14 -10.61
C SER A 187 -13.98 -8.13 -11.34
N LYS A 188 -14.63 -7.25 -10.58
CA LYS A 188 -15.52 -6.20 -11.09
C LYS A 188 -14.80 -4.87 -11.35
N CYS A 189 -13.51 -4.77 -11.04
CA CYS A 189 -12.74 -3.55 -11.31
C CYS A 189 -12.51 -3.37 -12.83
N GLU A 190 -12.48 -2.11 -13.28
CA GLU A 190 -12.29 -1.76 -14.67
C GLU A 190 -10.83 -2.01 -15.09
N ARG A 191 -10.59 -2.81 -16.12
CA ARG A 191 -9.22 -3.04 -16.61
C ARG A 191 -8.67 -1.79 -17.29
N LEU A 192 -7.49 -1.34 -16.85
CA LEU A 192 -6.76 -0.25 -17.49
C LEU A 192 -5.84 -0.79 -18.58
N SER A 193 -5.97 -0.26 -19.80
CA SER A 193 -5.06 -0.55 -20.90
C SER A 193 -3.70 0.14 -20.70
N ASP A 194 -2.63 -0.48 -21.18
CA ASP A 194 -1.26 0.08 -21.18
C ASP A 194 -0.68 0.42 -19.80
N ALA A 195 -1.26 -0.12 -18.74
CA ALA A 195 -0.88 0.13 -17.35
C ALA A 195 0.01 -1.01 -16.79
N ASP A 196 1.14 -1.30 -17.43
CA ASP A 196 2.05 -2.35 -16.96
C ASP A 196 2.73 -1.94 -15.63
N PRO A 197 2.70 -2.77 -14.57
CA PRO A 197 3.21 -2.40 -13.25
C PRO A 197 4.72 -2.09 -13.22
N TYR A 198 5.53 -2.68 -14.10
CA TYR A 198 6.95 -2.35 -14.22
C TYR A 198 7.14 -0.99 -14.89
N LYS A 199 6.39 -0.72 -15.97
CA LYS A 199 6.42 0.60 -16.63
C LYS A 199 5.96 1.72 -15.71
N LEU A 200 4.99 1.44 -14.84
CA LEU A 200 4.46 2.41 -13.89
C LEU A 200 5.31 2.55 -12.62
N GLY A 201 6.36 1.72 -12.46
CA GLY A 201 7.26 1.77 -11.32
C GLY A 201 6.61 1.27 -10.02
N VAL A 202 5.59 0.40 -10.12
CA VAL A 202 5.00 -0.33 -8.99
C VAL A 202 5.76 -1.62 -8.72
N LEU A 203 6.40 -2.19 -9.73
CA LEU A 203 7.36 -3.29 -9.61
C LEU A 203 8.69 -2.86 -10.21
N THR A 204 9.80 -3.22 -9.57
CA THR A 204 11.15 -2.91 -10.05
C THR A 204 12.02 -4.14 -10.24
N GLU A 205 11.58 -5.29 -9.72
CA GLU A 205 12.27 -6.58 -9.80
C GLU A 205 11.29 -7.72 -10.10
#